data_AF-A0A7C6WWY1-F1
#
_entry.id   AF-A0A7C6WWY1-F1
#
_cell.length_a   1.000
_cell.length_b   1.000
_cell.length_c   1.000
_cell.angle_alpha   90.00
_cell.angle_beta   90.00
_cell.angle_gamma   90.00
#
_symmetry.space_group_name_H-M   'P 1'
#
loop_
_entity.id
_entity.type
_entity.pdbx_description
1 polymer ?
#
loop_
_entity_poly.entity_id
_entity_poly.type
_entity_poly.pdbx_seq_one_letter_code
_entity_poly.pdbx_strand_id
1 'polypeptide(L)'
;MAKENEIEGTLAAREIKLPDSVKILLDLQAEFNIQDTNVNTILTSLKIDDEESKKKRNYLYRRIKERLDVCQRCSLYLAENHTQKVPGEGALNSPLVLIGEGPGLEEDKMGHPFVGKAGQLLTTILNKLEIQRERVYITNIIKCRPPNNRTPLKKEILACSQNLQLELSIIQPKVIIALGAVPLNYFKPDSSIVRTRGQWINSREYWIMPTFHPAYILRQQGQTLNKIKWAVWQDFNKAINKAKEMCPEYKFYV
;
A
#
# COMPACT_ATOMS: atom_id res chain seq x y z
N MET A 1 7.87 -38.48 -32.96
CA MET A 1 6.93 -39.35 -32.22
C MET A 1 7.34 -39.58 -30.77
N ALA A 2 8.37 -40.37 -30.43
CA ALA A 2 8.70 -40.66 -29.01
C ALA A 2 9.14 -39.41 -28.20
N LYS A 3 9.93 -38.50 -28.81
CA LYS A 3 10.35 -37.23 -28.19
C LYS A 3 9.25 -36.16 -28.15
N GLU A 4 8.29 -36.20 -29.07
CA GLU A 4 7.15 -35.25 -29.08
C GLU A 4 6.16 -35.58 -27.96
N ASN A 5 5.87 -36.87 -27.74
CA ASN A 5 5.01 -37.32 -26.64
C ASN A 5 5.64 -37.03 -25.26
N GLU A 6 6.97 -37.02 -25.17
CA GLU A 6 7.71 -36.65 -23.94
C GLU A 6 7.60 -35.14 -23.65
N ILE A 7 7.62 -34.30 -24.68
CA ILE A 7 7.43 -32.84 -24.58
C ILE A 7 5.97 -32.52 -24.26
N GLU A 8 5.00 -33.19 -24.89
CA GLU A 8 3.57 -33.05 -24.57
C GLU A 8 3.27 -33.46 -23.12
N GLY A 9 3.85 -34.56 -22.64
CA GLY A 9 3.74 -34.97 -21.22
C GLY A 9 4.36 -33.98 -20.24
N THR A 10 5.42 -33.27 -20.66
CA THR A 10 6.10 -32.25 -19.84
C THR A 10 5.34 -30.91 -19.82
N LEU A 11 4.59 -30.60 -20.88
CA LEU A 11 3.79 -29.38 -21.02
C LEU A 11 2.36 -29.53 -20.49
N ALA A 12 1.79 -30.73 -20.49
CA ALA A 12 0.38 -31.01 -20.20
C ALA A 12 -0.06 -30.83 -18.73
N ALA A 13 0.83 -30.48 -17.80
CA ALA A 13 0.47 -30.38 -16.38
C ALA A 13 1.15 -29.24 -15.60
N ARG A 14 1.57 -28.16 -16.27
CA ARG A 14 1.94 -26.94 -15.54
C ARG A 14 0.68 -26.13 -15.26
N GLU A 15 0.08 -26.36 -14.09
CA GLU A 15 -0.97 -25.52 -13.56
C GLU A 15 -0.47 -24.07 -13.46
N ILE A 16 -0.92 -23.19 -14.35
CA ILE A 16 -0.49 -21.79 -14.36
C ILE A 16 -1.14 -21.10 -13.17
N LYS A 17 -0.38 -20.94 -12.08
CA LYS A 17 -0.85 -20.21 -10.89
C LYS A 17 -0.90 -18.71 -11.18
N LEU A 18 -2.07 -18.21 -11.55
CA LEU A 18 -2.28 -16.79 -11.80
C LEU A 18 -2.02 -15.94 -10.55
N PRO A 19 -1.37 -14.76 -10.68
CA PRO A 19 -1.23 -13.79 -9.60
C PRO A 19 -2.58 -13.37 -9.03
N ASP A 20 -2.60 -12.99 -7.76
CA ASP A 20 -3.85 -12.62 -7.09
C ASP A 20 -4.54 -11.41 -7.74
N SER A 21 -3.75 -10.45 -8.21
CA SER A 21 -4.24 -9.26 -8.92
C SER A 21 -5.00 -9.63 -10.20
N VAL A 22 -4.45 -10.55 -11.00
CA VAL A 22 -5.09 -11.03 -12.23
C VAL A 22 -6.42 -11.71 -11.91
N LYS A 23 -6.45 -12.59 -10.92
CA LYS A 23 -7.70 -13.27 -10.53
C LYS A 23 -8.78 -12.26 -10.08
N ILE A 24 -8.42 -11.24 -9.30
CA ILE A 24 -9.36 -10.20 -8.85
C ILE A 24 -9.88 -9.38 -10.03
N LEU A 25 -9.03 -9.10 -11.02
CA LEU A 25 -9.45 -8.39 -12.24
C LEU A 25 -10.39 -9.23 -13.11
N LEU A 26 -10.16 -10.54 -13.22
CA LEU A 26 -11.08 -11.46 -13.88
C LEU A 26 -12.45 -11.48 -13.18
N ASP A 27 -12.47 -11.51 -11.84
CA ASP A 27 -13.71 -11.42 -11.06
C ASP A 27 -14.45 -10.10 -11.34
N LEU A 28 -13.72 -8.98 -11.41
CA LEU A 28 -14.29 -7.67 -11.76
C LEU A 28 -14.88 -7.67 -13.17
N GLN A 29 -14.19 -8.25 -14.15
CA GLN A 29 -14.68 -8.30 -15.53
C GLN A 29 -15.98 -9.09 -15.63
N ALA A 30 -16.07 -10.22 -14.94
CA ALA A 30 -17.28 -11.02 -14.88
C ALA A 30 -18.44 -10.26 -14.21
N GLU A 31 -18.19 -9.62 -13.06
CA GLU A 31 -19.20 -8.86 -12.32
C GLU A 31 -19.78 -7.68 -13.13
N PHE A 32 -18.93 -6.93 -13.83
CA PHE A 32 -19.32 -5.71 -14.56
C PHE A 32 -19.43 -5.91 -16.07
N ASN A 33 -19.43 -7.15 -16.54
CA ASN A 33 -19.50 -7.55 -17.95
C ASN A 33 -18.50 -6.80 -18.86
N ILE A 34 -17.27 -6.61 -18.37
CA ILE A 34 -16.21 -5.86 -19.06
C ILE A 34 -15.59 -6.75 -20.14
N GLN A 35 -15.75 -6.36 -21.40
CA GLN A 35 -15.24 -7.11 -22.56
C GLN A 35 -13.75 -6.87 -22.85
N ASP A 36 -13.18 -5.78 -22.33
CA ASP A 36 -11.78 -5.44 -22.55
C ASP A 36 -10.87 -6.46 -21.84
N THR A 37 -9.94 -7.07 -22.58
CA THR A 37 -8.98 -8.05 -22.06
C THR A 37 -7.65 -7.44 -21.62
N ASN A 38 -7.42 -6.15 -21.89
CA ASN A 38 -6.21 -5.44 -21.54
C ASN A 38 -6.32 -4.88 -20.10
N VAL A 39 -5.51 -5.46 -19.21
CA VAL A 39 -5.41 -5.06 -17.80
C VAL A 39 -5.18 -3.55 -17.64
N ASN A 40 -4.32 -2.93 -18.47
CA ASN A 40 -4.05 -1.50 -18.34
C ASN A 40 -5.28 -0.66 -18.68
N THR A 41 -6.04 -1.02 -19.71
CA THR A 41 -7.27 -0.29 -20.05
C THR A 41 -8.30 -0.39 -18.94
N ILE A 42 -8.48 -1.58 -18.36
CA ILE A 42 -9.36 -1.79 -17.20
C ILE A 42 -8.91 -0.89 -16.04
N LEU A 43 -7.62 -0.93 -15.68
CA LEU A 43 -7.08 -0.14 -14.57
C LEU A 43 -7.19 1.37 -14.82
N THR A 44 -6.98 1.83 -16.05
CA THR A 44 -7.20 3.23 -16.43
C THR A 44 -8.66 3.63 -16.30
N SER A 45 -9.61 2.76 -16.68
CA SER A 45 -11.04 3.05 -16.50
C SER A 45 -11.41 3.25 -15.02
N LEU A 46 -10.76 2.53 -14.11
CA LEU A 46 -10.96 2.69 -12.66
C LEU A 46 -10.48 4.05 -12.14
N LYS A 47 -9.69 4.80 -12.90
CA LYS A 47 -9.18 6.12 -12.47
C LYS A 47 -10.20 7.23 -12.62
N ILE A 48 -11.18 7.06 -13.48
CA ILE A 48 -12.21 8.07 -13.78
C ILE A 48 -13.04 8.34 -12.52
N ASP A 49 -13.30 9.62 -12.23
CA ASP A 49 -14.07 10.05 -11.06
C ASP A 49 -15.56 10.11 -11.41
N ASP A 50 -16.12 8.94 -11.74
CA ASP A 50 -17.56 8.73 -11.99
C ASP A 50 -18.13 7.64 -11.06
N GLU A 51 -19.46 7.56 -10.98
CA GLU A 51 -20.16 6.64 -10.09
C GLU A 51 -20.00 5.16 -10.48
N GLU A 52 -19.86 4.84 -11.77
CA GLU A 52 -19.67 3.46 -12.24
C GLU A 52 -18.27 2.96 -11.87
N SER A 53 -17.25 3.78 -12.13
CA SER A 53 -15.86 3.54 -11.73
C SER A 53 -15.74 3.43 -10.21
N LYS A 54 -16.52 4.21 -9.43
CA LYS A 54 -16.58 4.09 -7.98
C LYS A 54 -17.15 2.75 -7.51
N LYS A 55 -18.22 2.24 -8.13
CA LYS A 55 -18.75 0.90 -7.83
C LYS A 55 -17.72 -0.19 -8.09
N LYS A 56 -17.00 -0.12 -9.23
CA LYS A 56 -15.92 -1.05 -9.57
C LYS A 56 -14.78 -1.00 -8.55
N ARG A 57 -14.36 0.19 -8.12
CA ARG A 57 -13.36 0.35 -7.04
C ARG A 57 -13.83 -0.25 -5.71
N ASN A 58 -15.09 -0.04 -5.33
CA ASN A 58 -15.64 -0.63 -4.10
C ASN A 58 -15.67 -2.17 -4.17
N TYR A 59 -16.02 -2.74 -5.32
CA TYR A 59 -15.95 -4.18 -5.56
C TYR A 59 -14.52 -4.71 -5.40
N LEU A 60 -13.55 -4.07 -6.04
CA LEU A 60 -12.13 -4.45 -5.93
C LEU A 60 -11.64 -4.40 -4.49
N TYR A 61 -11.97 -3.32 -3.77
CA TYR A 61 -11.61 -3.18 -2.36
C TYR A 61 -12.11 -4.36 -1.52
N ARG A 62 -13.39 -4.74 -1.71
CA ARG A 62 -13.98 -5.89 -1.04
C ARG A 62 -13.25 -7.20 -1.39
N ARG A 63 -12.94 -7.44 -2.66
CA ARG A 63 -12.19 -8.65 -3.08
C ARG A 63 -10.77 -8.70 -2.49
N ILE A 64 -10.08 -7.56 -2.42
CA ILE A 64 -8.75 -7.47 -1.77
C ILE A 64 -8.89 -7.83 -0.28
N LYS A 65 -9.89 -7.29 0.41
CA LYS A 65 -10.14 -7.57 1.83
C LYS A 65 -10.46 -9.04 2.07
N GLU A 66 -11.38 -9.64 1.31
CA GLU A 66 -11.73 -11.06 1.41
C GLU A 66 -10.50 -11.98 1.25
N ARG A 67 -9.59 -11.65 0.32
CA ARG A 67 -8.33 -12.40 0.16
C ARG A 67 -7.37 -12.19 1.31
N LEU A 68 -7.31 -10.98 1.85
CA LEU A 68 -6.48 -10.70 3.01
C LEU A 68 -6.97 -11.51 4.21
N ASP A 69 -8.28 -11.55 4.47
CA ASP A 69 -8.88 -12.21 5.63
C ASP A 69 -8.48 -13.69 5.74
N VAL A 70 -8.37 -14.39 4.61
CA VAL A 70 -7.95 -15.80 4.56
C VAL A 70 -6.43 -16.01 4.48
N CYS A 71 -5.61 -14.95 4.44
CA CYS A 71 -4.16 -15.05 4.27
C CYS A 71 -3.48 -15.73 5.48
N GLN A 72 -2.66 -16.75 5.21
CA GLN A 72 -1.88 -17.49 6.22
C GLN A 72 -0.39 -17.60 5.87
N ARG A 73 0.13 -16.70 5.01
CA ARG A 73 1.49 -16.80 4.44
C ARG A 73 2.66 -16.64 5.43
N CYS A 74 2.42 -16.15 6.64
CA CYS A 74 3.47 -15.95 7.65
C CYS A 74 2.93 -16.19 9.06
N SER A 75 3.80 -16.32 10.05
CA SER A 75 3.40 -16.62 11.44
C SER A 75 2.58 -15.52 12.13
N LEU A 76 2.49 -14.31 11.56
CA LEU A 76 1.83 -13.18 12.24
C LEU A 76 0.32 -13.36 12.43
N TYR A 77 -0.38 -14.13 11.58
CA TYR A 77 -1.82 -14.36 11.79
C TYR A 77 -2.12 -15.23 13.03
N LEU A 78 -1.11 -15.96 13.53
CA LEU A 78 -1.14 -16.75 14.77
C LEU A 78 -0.43 -16.04 15.92
N ALA A 79 -0.03 -14.78 15.74
CA ALA A 79 0.66 -14.04 16.78
C ALA A 79 -0.23 -13.88 18.02
N GLU A 80 0.40 -13.94 19.19
CA GLU A 80 -0.29 -13.68 20.44
C GLU A 80 -0.88 -12.26 20.44
N ASN A 81 -2.13 -12.12 20.87
CA ASN A 81 -2.87 -10.85 20.90
C ASN A 81 -3.06 -10.16 19.53
N HIS A 82 -2.96 -10.91 18.43
CA HIS A 82 -3.44 -10.49 17.11
C HIS A 82 -4.95 -10.78 17.00
N THR A 83 -5.72 -9.77 16.62
CA THR A 83 -7.19 -9.85 16.57
C THR A 83 -7.69 -10.00 15.15
N GLN A 84 -7.21 -9.15 14.23
CA GLN A 84 -7.62 -9.17 12.84
C GLN A 84 -6.58 -8.51 11.93
N LYS A 85 -6.67 -8.85 10.66
CA LYS A 85 -5.80 -8.28 9.62
C LYS A 85 -6.30 -6.88 9.25
N VAL A 86 -5.37 -6.00 8.95
CA VAL A 86 -5.63 -4.60 8.63
C VAL A 86 -5.31 -4.35 7.16
N PRO A 87 -6.32 -4.26 6.28
CA PRO A 87 -6.11 -3.86 4.87
C PRO A 87 -5.64 -2.41 4.78
N GLY A 88 -5.10 -2.02 3.62
CA GLY A 88 -4.96 -0.60 3.30
C GLY A 88 -6.33 0.04 3.06
N GLU A 89 -6.44 1.36 3.24
CA GLU A 89 -7.71 2.10 3.11
C GLU A 89 -7.58 3.40 2.32
N GLY A 90 -8.69 3.82 1.72
CA GLY A 90 -8.82 5.06 0.97
C GLY A 90 -9.03 4.84 -0.52
N ALA A 91 -8.72 5.84 -1.34
CA ALA A 91 -9.06 5.86 -2.76
C ALA A 91 -8.16 4.94 -3.60
N LEU A 92 -8.74 3.88 -4.20
CA LEU A 92 -8.01 3.00 -5.13
C LEU A 92 -7.58 3.69 -6.44
N ASN A 93 -8.17 4.84 -6.78
CA ASN A 93 -7.68 5.66 -7.90
C ASN A 93 -6.59 6.66 -7.51
N SER A 94 -6.22 6.77 -6.23
CA SER A 94 -5.28 7.80 -5.78
C SER A 94 -3.90 7.69 -6.45
N PRO A 95 -3.31 8.81 -6.91
CA PRO A 95 -1.94 8.84 -7.39
C PRO A 95 -0.92 8.83 -6.24
N LEU A 96 -1.37 8.96 -4.98
CA LEU A 96 -0.52 9.03 -3.79
C LEU A 96 -0.87 7.90 -2.81
N VAL A 97 0.12 7.07 -2.50
CA VAL A 97 0.02 6.02 -1.48
C VAL A 97 0.97 6.31 -0.32
N LEU A 98 0.49 6.15 0.91
CA LEU A 98 1.31 6.25 2.13
C LEU A 98 1.49 4.85 2.72
N ILE A 99 2.74 4.46 2.98
CA ILE A 99 3.08 3.10 3.40
C ILE A 99 3.84 3.14 4.72
N GLY A 100 3.26 2.57 5.78
CA GLY A 100 3.89 2.35 7.07
C GLY A 100 4.48 0.94 7.25
N GLU A 101 4.91 0.66 8.47
CA GLU A 101 5.54 -0.61 8.84
C GLU A 101 4.50 -1.74 8.99
N GLY A 102 3.52 -1.55 9.87
CA GLY A 102 2.57 -2.57 10.28
C GLY A 102 1.51 -2.02 11.23
N PRO A 103 0.45 -2.80 11.52
CA PRO A 103 -0.59 -2.41 12.47
C PRO A 103 -0.05 -2.32 13.90
N GLY A 104 -0.51 -1.31 14.65
CA GLY A 104 -0.38 -1.26 16.10
C GLY A 104 -1.59 -1.88 16.81
N LEU A 105 -1.67 -1.69 18.13
CA LEU A 105 -2.76 -2.25 18.95
C LEU A 105 -4.14 -1.75 18.53
N GLU A 106 -4.29 -0.45 18.29
CA GLU A 106 -5.58 0.14 17.94
C GLU A 106 -5.99 -0.23 16.51
N GLU A 107 -5.02 -0.25 15.58
CA GLU A 107 -5.26 -0.71 14.21
C GLU A 107 -5.71 -2.18 14.18
N ASP A 108 -5.05 -3.05 14.93
CA ASP A 108 -5.41 -4.48 15.05
C ASP A 108 -6.81 -4.67 15.65
N LYS A 109 -7.19 -3.88 16.66
CA LYS A 109 -8.54 -3.95 17.24
C LYS A 109 -9.62 -3.43 16.30
N MET A 110 -9.33 -2.33 15.59
CA MET A 110 -10.34 -1.64 14.77
C MET A 110 -10.40 -2.15 13.33
N GLY A 111 -9.35 -2.79 12.82
CA GLY A 111 -9.29 -3.27 11.44
C GLY A 111 -8.97 -2.16 10.42
N HIS A 112 -8.51 -0.99 10.89
CA HIS A 112 -8.26 0.20 10.07
C HIS A 112 -6.79 0.65 10.25
N PRO A 113 -6.05 0.99 9.18
CA PRO A 113 -4.65 1.41 9.28
C PRO A 113 -4.55 2.82 9.86
N PHE A 114 -3.52 3.10 10.67
CA PHE A 114 -3.25 4.46 11.18
C PHE A 114 -4.47 5.12 11.85
N VAL A 115 -5.03 4.49 12.90
CA VAL A 115 -6.13 5.03 13.72
C VAL A 115 -5.69 5.43 15.13
N GLY A 116 -4.57 4.89 15.61
CA GLY A 116 -3.97 5.29 16.89
C GLY A 116 -3.33 6.68 16.84
N LYS A 117 -2.58 7.05 17.90
CA LYS A 117 -1.94 8.38 18.03
C LYS A 117 -1.07 8.76 16.82
N ALA A 118 -0.32 7.81 16.28
CA ALA A 118 0.51 8.02 15.08
C ALA A 118 -0.36 8.33 13.85
N GLY A 119 -1.51 7.68 13.74
CA GLY A 119 -2.49 7.91 12.69
C GLY A 119 -3.21 9.24 12.79
N GLN A 120 -3.59 9.66 14.01
CA GLN A 120 -4.16 10.98 14.26
C GLN A 120 -3.19 12.10 13.85
N LEU A 121 -1.90 11.94 14.16
CA LEU A 121 -0.86 12.87 13.70
C LEU A 121 -0.71 12.84 12.17
N LEU A 122 -0.77 11.67 11.54
CA LEU A 122 -0.75 11.56 10.08
C LEU A 122 -1.93 12.31 9.45
N THR A 123 -3.15 12.08 9.93
CA THR A 123 -4.35 12.79 9.49
C THR A 123 -4.20 14.30 9.70
N THR A 124 -3.62 14.74 10.82
CA THR A 124 -3.35 16.17 11.08
C THR A 124 -2.40 16.77 10.03
N ILE A 125 -1.35 16.04 9.63
CA ILE A 125 -0.41 16.48 8.60
C ILE A 125 -1.12 16.60 7.25
N LEU A 126 -1.91 15.60 6.86
CA LEU A 126 -2.68 15.60 5.61
C LEU A 126 -3.68 16.77 5.56
N ASN A 127 -4.45 16.98 6.63
CA ASN A 127 -5.43 18.08 6.72
C ASN A 127 -4.76 19.46 6.59
N LYS A 128 -3.60 19.66 7.23
CA LYS A 128 -2.84 20.90 7.10
C LYS A 128 -2.30 21.16 5.69
N LEU A 129 -2.18 20.10 4.89
CA LEU A 129 -1.76 20.16 3.47
C LEU A 129 -2.95 20.12 2.52
N GLU A 130 -4.18 20.27 3.05
CA GLU A 130 -5.42 20.26 2.29
C GLU A 130 -5.64 18.94 1.51
N ILE A 131 -5.18 17.84 2.10
CA ILE A 131 -5.35 16.49 1.57
C ILE A 131 -6.36 15.76 2.44
N GLN A 132 -7.51 15.40 1.86
CA GLN A 132 -8.46 14.52 2.51
C GLN A 132 -7.91 13.09 2.58
N ARG A 133 -8.03 12.47 3.75
CA ARG A 133 -7.49 11.12 4.00
C ARG A 133 -8.09 10.09 3.04
N GLU A 134 -9.35 10.26 2.70
CA GLU A 134 -10.12 9.37 1.83
C GLU A 134 -9.69 9.47 0.36
N ARG A 135 -9.01 10.57 -0.03
CA ARG A 135 -8.46 10.81 -1.38
C ARG A 135 -7.00 10.35 -1.53
N VAL A 136 -6.42 9.76 -0.48
CA VAL A 136 -5.15 9.03 -0.57
C VAL A 136 -5.40 7.57 -0.24
N TYR A 137 -4.42 6.71 -0.51
CA TYR A 137 -4.47 5.33 -0.03
C TYR A 137 -3.40 5.13 1.05
N ILE A 138 -3.79 4.63 2.21
CA ILE A 138 -2.91 4.46 3.37
C ILE A 138 -2.84 2.98 3.71
N THR A 139 -1.64 2.45 3.81
CA THR A 139 -1.42 1.02 4.01
C THR A 139 -0.13 0.75 4.78
N ASN A 140 0.16 -0.52 5.04
CA ASN A 140 1.39 -0.99 5.70
C ASN A 140 2.05 -2.12 4.91
N ILE A 141 3.37 -2.30 5.11
CA ILE A 141 4.14 -3.43 4.55
C ILE A 141 3.56 -4.77 5.00
N ILE A 142 3.32 -4.93 6.30
CA ILE A 142 2.62 -6.10 6.86
C ILE A 142 1.17 -5.75 7.22
N LYS A 143 0.30 -6.76 7.22
CA LYS A 143 -1.14 -6.59 7.49
C LYS A 143 -1.60 -7.14 8.83
N CYS A 144 -0.70 -7.76 9.59
CA CYS A 144 -0.98 -8.35 10.91
C CYS A 144 -0.07 -7.67 11.93
N ARG A 145 -0.60 -7.37 13.11
CA ARG A 145 0.18 -6.79 14.21
C ARG A 145 1.23 -7.78 14.74
N PRO A 146 2.53 -7.42 14.78
CA PRO A 146 3.53 -8.23 15.45
C PRO A 146 3.36 -8.25 16.98
N PRO A 147 3.75 -9.34 17.66
CA PRO A 147 3.75 -9.40 19.13
C PRO A 147 4.46 -8.19 19.74
N ASN A 148 3.82 -7.53 20.71
CA ASN A 148 4.35 -6.34 21.38
C ASN A 148 4.72 -5.17 20.46
N ASN A 149 4.13 -5.09 19.26
CA ASN A 149 4.48 -4.10 18.23
C ASN A 149 5.98 -4.11 17.88
N ARG A 150 6.64 -5.28 17.96
CA ARG A 150 8.04 -5.41 17.51
C ARG A 150 8.14 -5.11 16.02
N THR A 151 9.34 -4.74 15.59
CA THR A 151 9.63 -4.65 14.15
C THR A 151 9.45 -6.01 13.48
N PRO A 152 8.81 -6.08 12.29
CA PRO A 152 8.62 -7.34 11.59
C PRO A 152 9.93 -7.91 11.09
N LEU A 153 10.00 -9.24 11.07
CA LEU A 153 11.15 -9.97 10.54
C LEU A 153 11.19 -9.88 9.02
N LYS A 154 12.38 -9.97 8.42
CA LYS A 154 12.55 -9.98 6.96
C LYS A 154 11.66 -11.04 6.26
N LYS A 155 11.53 -12.23 6.87
CA LYS A 155 10.65 -13.30 6.37
C LYS A 155 9.16 -12.94 6.41
N GLU A 156 8.73 -12.18 7.42
CA GLU A 156 7.34 -11.72 7.56
C GLU A 156 7.03 -10.64 6.54
N ILE A 157 7.97 -9.70 6.34
CA ILE A 157 7.90 -8.68 5.29
C ILE A 157 7.81 -9.34 3.91
N LEU A 158 8.70 -10.29 3.60
CA LEU A 158 8.73 -10.96 2.30
C LEU A 158 7.46 -11.77 2.03
N ALA A 159 6.92 -12.45 3.04
CA ALA A 159 5.69 -13.21 2.89
C ALA A 159 4.46 -12.29 2.72
N CYS A 160 4.42 -11.18 3.44
CA CYS A 160 3.27 -10.26 3.43
C CYS A 160 3.32 -9.24 2.28
N SER A 161 4.49 -9.01 1.66
CA SER A 161 4.65 -8.07 0.55
C SER A 161 3.78 -8.40 -0.65
N GLN A 162 3.38 -9.67 -0.82
CA GLN A 162 2.43 -10.07 -1.87
C GLN A 162 1.08 -9.35 -1.74
N ASN A 163 0.63 -9.07 -0.51
CA ASN A 163 -0.61 -8.30 -0.29
C ASN A 163 -0.41 -6.82 -0.64
N LEU A 164 0.76 -6.26 -0.35
CA LEU A 164 1.10 -4.89 -0.74
C LEU A 164 1.24 -4.77 -2.27
N GLN A 165 1.88 -5.74 -2.92
CA GLN A 165 2.00 -5.78 -4.38
C GLN A 165 0.64 -5.90 -5.06
N LEU A 166 -0.27 -6.69 -4.48
CA LEU A 166 -1.67 -6.75 -4.93
C LEU A 166 -2.31 -5.35 -4.88
N GLU A 167 -2.27 -4.68 -3.73
CA GLU A 167 -2.80 -3.31 -3.58
C GLU A 167 -2.18 -2.35 -4.61
N LEU A 168 -0.85 -2.29 -4.70
CA LEU A 168 -0.13 -1.38 -5.60
C LEU A 168 -0.39 -1.68 -7.09
N SER A 169 -0.58 -2.95 -7.46
CA SER A 169 -0.90 -3.32 -8.84
C SER A 169 -2.27 -2.85 -9.30
N ILE A 170 -3.24 -2.78 -8.37
CA ILE A 170 -4.58 -2.26 -8.62
C ILE A 170 -4.59 -0.73 -8.56
N ILE A 171 -3.89 -0.16 -7.57
CA ILE A 171 -3.87 1.29 -7.36
C ILE A 171 -3.01 1.99 -8.40
N GLN A 172 -1.93 1.39 -8.92
CA GLN A 172 -0.99 2.03 -9.84
C GLN A 172 -0.68 3.50 -9.46
N PRO A 173 -0.20 3.76 -8.21
CA PRO A 173 0.10 5.13 -7.79
C PRO A 173 1.19 5.74 -8.68
N LYS A 174 1.39 7.05 -8.58
CA LYS A 174 2.54 7.73 -9.18
C LYS A 174 3.61 8.06 -8.13
N VAL A 175 3.16 8.33 -6.90
CA VAL A 175 4.02 8.71 -5.78
C VAL A 175 3.69 7.85 -4.56
N ILE A 176 4.73 7.43 -3.86
CA ILE A 176 4.66 6.72 -2.58
C ILE A 176 5.38 7.53 -1.50
N ILE A 177 4.76 7.71 -0.34
CA ILE A 177 5.43 8.18 0.86
C ILE A 177 5.75 6.97 1.74
N ALA A 178 7.04 6.66 1.90
CA ALA A 178 7.51 5.59 2.76
C ALA A 178 7.75 6.11 4.19
N LEU A 179 6.87 5.72 5.12
CA LEU A 179 6.87 6.20 6.50
C LEU A 179 7.76 5.33 7.39
N GLY A 180 9.02 5.71 7.54
CA GLY A 180 9.98 5.02 8.42
C GLY A 180 10.92 4.03 7.72
N ALA A 181 11.71 3.33 8.53
CA ALA A 181 12.83 2.53 8.04
C ALA A 181 12.38 1.25 7.32
N VAL A 182 11.33 0.57 7.79
CA VAL A 182 10.85 -0.68 7.19
C VAL A 182 10.32 -0.46 5.76
N PRO A 183 9.37 0.46 5.49
CA PRO A 183 8.94 0.72 4.11
C PRO A 183 10.06 1.27 3.24
N LEU A 184 10.98 2.10 3.78
CA LEU A 184 12.17 2.50 3.04
C LEU A 184 13.02 1.29 2.62
N ASN A 185 13.33 0.39 3.55
CA ASN A 185 14.17 -0.79 3.26
C ASN A 185 13.48 -1.80 2.34
N TYR A 186 12.14 -1.82 2.30
CA TYR A 186 11.40 -2.59 1.31
C TYR A 186 11.69 -2.10 -0.12
N PHE A 187 11.71 -0.78 -0.34
CA PHE A 187 11.95 -0.22 -1.68
C PHE A 187 13.43 -0.03 -2.02
N LYS A 188 14.26 0.23 -1.01
CA LYS A 188 15.70 0.46 -1.15
C LYS A 188 16.43 -0.25 0.00
N PRO A 189 16.81 -1.52 -0.18
CA PRO A 189 17.52 -2.29 0.82
C PRO A 189 18.75 -1.57 1.38
N ASP A 190 19.12 -1.91 2.62
CA ASP A 190 20.30 -1.42 3.34
C ASP A 190 20.38 0.12 3.47
N SER A 191 19.22 0.77 3.58
CA SER A 191 19.09 2.22 3.67
C SER A 191 18.80 2.70 5.09
N SER A 192 19.40 3.85 5.45
CA SER A 192 19.17 4.53 6.73
C SER A 192 18.17 5.65 6.58
N ILE A 193 17.06 5.60 7.32
CA ILE A 193 16.01 6.63 7.25
C ILE A 193 16.54 8.05 7.55
N VAL A 194 17.48 8.17 8.48
CA VAL A 194 18.06 9.46 8.87
C VAL A 194 18.84 10.09 7.72
N ARG A 195 19.54 9.28 6.91
CA ARG A 195 20.36 9.75 5.78
C ARG A 195 19.54 9.92 4.51
N THR A 196 18.55 9.06 4.29
CA THR A 196 17.83 8.96 3.01
C THR A 196 16.54 9.78 2.99
N ARG A 197 15.96 10.17 4.14
CA ARG A 197 14.71 10.94 4.15
C ARG A 197 14.81 12.23 3.32
N GLY A 198 13.75 12.55 2.58
CA GLY A 198 13.70 13.74 1.72
C GLY A 198 14.46 13.63 0.40
N GLN A 199 15.10 12.49 0.12
CA GLN A 199 15.76 12.19 -1.15
C GLN A 199 14.88 11.26 -1.99
N TRP A 200 14.64 11.63 -3.24
CA TRP A 200 13.84 10.83 -4.16
C TRP A 200 14.48 9.48 -4.45
N ILE A 201 13.66 8.44 -4.41
CA ILE A 201 14.01 7.11 -4.92
C ILE A 201 13.08 6.83 -6.10
N ASN A 202 13.64 6.53 -7.26
CA ASN A 202 12.88 6.14 -8.43
C ASN A 202 12.90 4.62 -8.54
N SER A 203 11.78 3.95 -8.25
CA SER A 203 11.53 2.64 -8.84
C SER A 203 10.88 2.91 -10.19
N ARG A 204 11.21 2.17 -11.24
CA ARG A 204 10.73 2.43 -12.62
C ARG A 204 9.21 2.66 -12.74
N GLU A 205 8.45 2.21 -11.75
CA GLU A 205 7.00 2.30 -11.63
C GLU A 205 6.51 3.52 -10.81
N TYR A 206 7.27 3.93 -9.77
CA TYR A 206 6.83 4.93 -8.78
C TYR A 206 7.96 5.85 -8.30
N TRP A 207 7.61 7.11 -8.01
CA TRP A 207 8.48 8.01 -7.23
C TRP A 207 8.25 7.79 -5.74
N ILE A 208 9.31 7.55 -4.98
CA ILE A 208 9.22 7.23 -3.56
C ILE A 208 9.91 8.32 -2.75
N MET A 209 9.15 8.93 -1.84
CA MET A 209 9.64 9.89 -0.85
C MET A 209 9.71 9.25 0.53
N PRO A 210 10.89 8.84 1.01
CA PRO A 210 11.05 8.36 2.36
C PRO A 210 11.00 9.52 3.36
N THR A 211 10.31 9.31 4.48
CA THR A 211 10.26 10.27 5.59
C THR A 211 10.07 9.57 6.94
N PHE A 212 10.16 10.32 8.04
CA PHE A 212 10.01 9.74 9.37
C PHE A 212 8.59 9.24 9.61
N HIS A 213 8.47 8.08 10.27
CA HIS A 213 7.18 7.56 10.72
C HIS A 213 6.55 8.49 11.78
N PRO A 214 5.24 8.74 11.78
CA PRO A 214 4.59 9.62 12.76
C PRO A 214 4.86 9.22 14.22
N ALA A 215 4.94 7.92 14.52
CA ALA A 215 5.30 7.42 15.85
C ALA A 215 6.71 7.86 16.30
N TYR A 216 7.65 8.06 15.37
CA TYR A 216 8.98 8.60 15.69
C TYR A 216 8.88 10.04 16.16
N ILE A 217 8.05 10.86 15.51
CA ILE A 217 7.80 12.27 15.84
C ILE A 217 7.23 12.40 17.26
N LEU A 218 6.26 11.54 17.60
CA LEU A 218 5.59 11.55 18.92
C LEU A 218 6.53 11.27 20.10
N ARG A 219 7.68 10.64 19.87
CA ARG A 219 8.67 10.33 20.91
C ARG A 219 9.69 11.46 21.12
N GLN A 220 9.67 12.51 20.30
CA GLN A 220 10.66 13.58 20.36
C GLN A 220 10.17 14.76 21.19
N GLN A 221 11.13 15.51 21.74
CA GLN A 221 10.86 16.69 22.55
C GLN A 221 11.83 17.83 22.17
N GLY A 222 11.52 19.04 22.65
CA GLY A 222 12.38 20.21 22.49
C GLY A 222 12.71 20.59 21.04
N GLN A 223 13.94 21.07 20.81
CA GLN A 223 14.38 21.55 19.50
C GLN A 223 14.39 20.45 18.42
N THR A 224 14.69 19.21 18.82
CA THR A 224 14.69 18.03 17.94
C THR A 224 13.31 17.77 17.35
N LEU A 225 12.25 17.91 18.15
CA LEU A 225 10.87 17.78 17.67
C LEU A 225 10.56 18.78 16.56
N ASN A 226 10.93 20.05 16.74
CA ASN A 226 10.68 21.09 15.75
C ASN A 226 11.40 20.81 14.44
N LYS A 227 12.68 20.43 14.51
CA LYS A 227 13.46 20.04 13.32
C LYS A 227 12.83 18.86 12.57
N ILE A 228 12.37 17.84 13.30
CA ILE A 228 11.75 16.64 12.70
C ILE A 228 10.39 16.97 12.09
N LYS A 229 9.54 17.75 12.77
CA LYS A 229 8.25 18.22 12.22
C LYS A 229 8.46 18.95 10.90
N TRP A 230 9.45 19.84 10.85
CA TRP A 230 9.75 20.62 9.65
C TRP A 230 10.29 19.73 8.51
N ALA A 231 11.17 18.78 8.81
CA ALA A 231 11.66 17.82 7.83
C ALA A 231 10.54 16.98 7.21
N VAL A 232 9.62 16.46 8.05
CA VAL A 232 8.45 15.69 7.58
C VAL A 232 7.51 16.55 6.75
N TRP A 233 7.25 17.78 7.20
CA TRP A 233 6.45 18.75 6.45
C TRP A 233 6.99 18.99 5.04
N GLN A 234 8.31 19.21 4.92
CA GLN A 234 8.95 19.38 3.61
C GLN A 234 8.83 18.14 2.72
N ASP A 235 9.02 16.95 3.28
CA ASP A 235 8.94 15.69 2.53
C ASP A 235 7.53 15.44 1.99
N PHE A 236 6.52 15.65 2.83
CA PHE A 236 5.12 15.55 2.42
C PHE A 236 4.78 16.55 1.32
N ASN A 237 5.18 17.82 1.46
CA ASN A 237 4.97 18.83 0.42
C ASN A 237 5.60 18.42 -0.91
N LYS A 238 6.86 17.95 -0.90
CA LYS A 238 7.53 17.46 -2.11
C LYS A 238 6.75 16.31 -2.76
N ALA A 239 6.31 15.34 -1.96
CA ALA A 239 5.55 14.18 -2.44
C ALA A 239 4.20 14.56 -3.04
N ILE A 240 3.43 15.39 -2.33
CA ILE A 240 2.11 15.84 -2.77
C ILE A 240 2.22 16.70 -4.02
N ASN A 241 3.18 17.63 -4.08
CA ASN A 241 3.38 18.46 -5.27
C ASN A 241 3.75 17.60 -6.48
N LYS A 242 4.59 16.58 -6.30
CA LYS A 242 4.92 15.64 -7.39
C LYS A 242 3.69 14.85 -7.83
N ALA A 243 2.84 14.42 -6.90
CA ALA A 243 1.61 13.71 -7.24
C ALA A 243 0.61 14.60 -8.00
N LYS A 244 0.47 15.87 -7.60
CA LYS A 244 -0.33 16.89 -8.32
C LYS A 244 0.23 17.17 -9.72
N GLU A 245 1.55 17.29 -9.86
CA GLU A 245 2.22 17.48 -11.16
C GLU A 245 1.98 16.29 -12.11
N MET A 246 2.06 15.06 -11.60
CA MET A 246 1.90 13.85 -12.41
C MET A 246 0.44 13.50 -12.72
N CYS A 247 -0.51 14.00 -11.93
CA CYS A 247 -1.94 13.73 -12.05
C CYS A 247 -2.76 15.01 -11.75
N PRO A 248 -2.68 16.04 -12.62
CA PRO A 248 -3.31 17.34 -12.37
C PRO A 248 -4.85 17.27 -12.27
N GLU A 249 -5.46 16.29 -12.94
CA GLU A 249 -6.90 16.06 -12.90
C GLU A 249 -7.40 15.47 -11.57
N TYR A 250 -6.49 14.90 -10.75
CA TYR A 250 -6.87 14.26 -9.50
C TYR A 250 -7.08 15.28 -8.39
N LYS A 251 -8.32 15.38 -7.90
CA LYS A 251 -8.65 16.23 -6.74
C LYS A 251 -8.31 15.51 -5.43
N PHE A 252 -7.46 16.11 -4.61
CA PHE A 252 -7.11 15.62 -3.27
C PHE A 252 -8.08 16.07 -2.17
N TYR A 253 -9.09 16.84 -2.54
CA TYR A 253 -10.18 17.31 -1.71
C TYR A 253 -11.48 17.22 -2.52
N VAL A 254 -12.60 17.10 -1.82
CA VAL A 254 -13.95 17.26 -2.37
C VAL A 254 -14.34 18.73 -2.33
#